data_AF-A0A9P0FKC3-F1
#
_entry.id   AF-A0A9P0FKC3-F1
#
_cell.length_a   1.000
_cell.length_b   1.000
_cell.length_c   1.000
_cell.angle_alpha   90.00
_cell.angle_beta   90.00
_cell.angle_gamma   90.00
#
_symmetry.space_group_name_H-M   'P 1'
#
loop_
_entity.id
_entity.type
_entity.pdbx_description
1 polymer ?
#
loop_
_entity_poly.entity_id
_entity_poly.type
_entity_poly.pdbx_seq_one_letter_code
_entity_poly.pdbx_strand_id
1 'polypeptide(L)'
;MSDSDKDSESSANLTPPRKLPKKGGWTRKKEGNTSSHHRQQNFRQQWLKDPAFKDWLLPDTKDVTKAKCVYCPGSSMVAEISNLKVHASTKKHIGNKPGTSGKTQTLTSFGFQKGVVPPNKEKARAEIKLAAFFAEHNIAFSAANHLTDLLKEIVTDSKLIKEIQLKRTKVTAVVKNVLGEGHKADLAAKLQKTLFSVMTDETTDVSSVKTSCIVVRYFDQEAQKICSTFWELYNVFKETVDTEDIPTANAENLYRALISSLSSRNIPLTNVIGFGSDGCNVMMGDIDSVKTRLIRDFPGIIIVKCVCHSAHLCTSEACKQLPEGVEQLARDIYNFFRYSDKRQFDFRNFQSFAAVEPHKILKPSQTRWLSLLAVVERIVEQWEALRLFFIDFTTNREHRAKADVRNRAVAILEKLSNQFYKLYFSFLVWSLPIFNKFNLEFQSEKVVVHNLHVKIRELYTEILLRYLKREYVMRSNLEEIDPKIQDCQLPDKELYFGEPDQFWVHLLKTEDFSDLAYFALSTLSLPHANADCERVFSKVNLLKTKLRNKLIVETVNGTLLAAEATKGPKRDGNCINFEPTKEMYSRMTKDNLYDLKKKDDVSEDVPDILFRDIDFE
;
A
#
# COMPACT_ATOMS: atom_id res chain seq x y z
N MET A 1 5.30 17.07 69.70
CA MET A 1 5.04 18.17 70.65
C MET A 1 6.04 19.29 70.36
N SER A 2 5.66 20.53 70.66
CA SER A 2 6.49 21.69 71.00
C SER A 2 7.99 21.44 71.20
N ASP A 3 8.90 22.07 70.45
CA ASP A 3 9.55 23.39 70.74
C ASP A 3 10.89 23.18 71.53
N SER A 4 11.91 24.06 71.58
CA SER A 4 12.16 25.41 71.03
C SER A 4 13.67 25.70 70.83
N ASP A 5 13.97 26.65 69.94
CA ASP A 5 15.17 27.50 69.68
C ASP A 5 16.33 27.62 70.70
N LYS A 6 17.55 27.93 70.18
CA LYS A 6 18.31 29.19 70.44
C LYS A 6 19.65 29.35 69.68
N ASP A 7 19.90 30.59 69.20
CA ASP A 7 21.13 31.42 69.09
C ASP A 7 22.51 30.79 68.69
N SER A 8 23.51 31.46 68.07
CA SER A 8 23.77 32.90 67.80
C SER A 8 24.64 33.13 66.51
N GLU A 9 25.02 34.38 66.19
CA GLU A 9 25.62 34.79 64.90
C GLU A 9 27.15 35.01 64.88
N SER A 10 27.78 34.71 63.75
CA SER A 10 28.83 35.54 63.11
C SER A 10 29.28 34.94 61.76
N SER A 11 29.69 35.72 60.75
CA SER A 11 29.44 37.16 60.51
C SER A 11 29.33 37.45 58.99
N ALA A 12 29.86 38.57 58.48
CA ALA A 12 29.34 39.27 57.29
C ALA A 12 30.39 39.48 56.16
N ASN A 13 30.06 39.91 54.94
CA ASN A 13 28.81 40.51 54.40
C ASN A 13 28.65 40.13 52.89
N LEU A 14 27.70 40.55 52.04
CA LEU A 14 26.81 41.73 51.98
C LEU A 14 25.33 41.39 51.70
N THR A 15 24.47 42.22 52.29
CA THR A 15 23.10 42.63 51.91
C THR A 15 22.23 41.70 51.01
N PRO A 16 21.48 40.77 51.63
CA PRO A 16 20.37 40.01 51.03
C PRO A 16 18.98 40.72 51.13
N PRO A 17 17.85 40.16 50.60
CA PRO A 17 16.61 40.91 50.30
C PRO A 17 15.49 40.83 51.38
N ARG A 18 14.37 41.56 51.17
CA ARG A 18 13.20 41.58 52.09
C ARG A 18 11.84 41.31 51.40
N LYS A 19 10.93 40.72 52.19
CA LYS A 19 9.68 39.97 51.88
C LYS A 19 8.55 40.77 51.17
N LEU A 20 7.73 40.04 50.39
CA LEU A 20 6.39 40.44 49.86
C LEU A 20 5.29 40.35 50.95
N PRO A 21 4.15 41.10 50.83
CA PRO A 21 2.86 40.40 50.67
C PRO A 21 1.68 41.13 49.94
N LYS A 22 0.84 40.31 49.27
CA LYS A 22 -0.65 40.34 49.13
C LYS A 22 -1.45 41.57 48.60
N LYS A 23 -2.11 41.31 47.45
CA LYS A 23 -3.51 41.60 47.03
C LYS A 23 -4.14 43.00 47.26
N GLY A 24 -4.54 43.63 46.14
CA GLY A 24 -5.59 44.66 46.04
C GLY A 24 -5.18 45.86 45.17
N GLY A 25 -5.90 46.28 44.12
CA GLY A 25 -7.11 45.67 43.55
C GLY A 25 -8.00 46.61 42.73
N TRP A 26 -7.49 47.28 41.69
CA TRP A 26 -8.31 48.08 40.75
C TRP A 26 -7.90 47.87 39.29
N THR A 27 -8.88 47.76 38.39
CA THR A 27 -8.68 47.52 36.95
C THR A 27 -8.54 48.82 36.16
N ARG A 28 -7.66 48.86 35.15
CA ARG A 28 -7.76 49.79 34.02
C ARG A 28 -7.51 49.06 32.69
N LYS A 29 -8.22 49.46 31.64
CA LYS A 29 -8.25 48.78 30.32
C LYS A 29 -6.98 49.05 29.50
N LYS A 30 -6.79 48.25 28.43
CA LYS A 30 -5.81 48.46 27.35
C LYS A 30 -5.86 49.89 26.80
N GLU A 31 -4.70 50.51 26.58
CA GLU A 31 -4.49 51.58 25.60
C GLU A 31 -3.10 51.41 24.95
N GLY A 32 -2.96 51.88 23.69
CA GLY A 32 -1.70 52.27 23.05
C GLY A 32 -0.49 51.29 23.05
N ASN A 33 -0.47 50.31 22.13
CA ASN A 33 0.81 49.70 21.71
C ASN A 33 1.49 50.59 20.66
N THR A 34 2.41 51.46 21.05
CA THR A 34 3.16 52.35 20.15
C THR A 34 4.35 51.63 19.52
N SER A 35 4.10 50.85 18.47
CA SER A 35 5.17 50.26 17.65
C SER A 35 6.01 51.35 16.97
N SER A 36 7.33 51.34 17.17
CA SER A 36 8.25 52.18 16.41
C SER A 36 8.31 51.72 14.96
N HIS A 37 7.67 52.47 14.06
CA HIS A 37 7.73 52.19 12.63
C HIS A 37 9.15 52.42 12.10
N HIS A 38 9.87 51.33 11.79
CA HIS A 38 11.12 51.42 11.06
C HIS A 38 10.84 52.05 9.68
N ARG A 39 11.29 53.29 9.49
CA ARG A 39 11.06 54.04 8.25
C ARG A 39 11.80 53.34 7.11
N GLN A 40 11.08 52.88 6.09
CA GLN A 40 11.71 52.29 4.90
C GLN A 40 12.61 53.32 4.23
N GLN A 41 13.80 52.89 3.81
CA GLN A 41 14.79 53.75 3.17
C GLN A 41 14.86 53.51 1.66
N ASN A 42 14.72 54.58 0.88
CA ASN A 42 14.97 54.57 -0.56
C ASN A 42 16.49 54.57 -0.85
N PHE A 43 16.85 54.03 -2.01
CA PHE A 43 18.23 53.98 -2.51
C PHE A 43 18.88 55.37 -2.58
N ARG A 44 20.02 55.55 -1.89
CA ARG A 44 20.76 56.81 -1.92
C ARG A 44 21.78 56.81 -3.05
N GLN A 45 21.57 57.66 -4.05
CA GLN A 45 22.49 57.86 -5.18
C GLN A 45 23.94 58.21 -4.76
N GLN A 46 24.12 58.76 -3.55
CA GLN A 46 25.43 59.00 -2.94
C GLN A 46 26.29 57.73 -2.83
N TRP A 47 25.69 56.55 -2.65
CA TRP A 47 26.43 55.29 -2.55
C TRP A 47 27.10 54.84 -3.85
N LEU A 48 26.64 55.33 -5.02
CA LEU A 48 27.33 55.12 -6.29
C LEU A 48 28.68 55.87 -6.37
N LYS A 49 28.94 56.78 -5.41
CA LYS A 49 30.22 57.50 -5.26
C LYS A 49 31.05 57.04 -4.06
N ASP A 50 30.51 56.15 -3.23
CA ASP A 50 31.17 55.63 -2.02
C ASP A 50 32.21 54.57 -2.42
N PRO A 51 33.49 54.69 -2.01
CA PRO A 51 34.52 53.71 -2.32
C PRO A 51 34.22 52.26 -1.91
N ALA A 52 33.33 52.02 -0.93
CA ALA A 52 32.93 50.68 -0.52
C ALA A 52 31.89 50.01 -1.45
N PHE A 53 31.18 50.80 -2.27
CA PHE A 53 29.98 50.36 -3.00
C PHE A 53 30.03 50.64 -4.51
N LYS A 54 30.71 51.72 -4.94
CA LYS A 54 30.72 52.25 -6.33
C LYS A 54 31.04 51.21 -7.42
N ASP A 55 31.89 50.22 -7.12
CA ASP A 55 32.39 49.27 -8.11
C ASP A 55 31.39 48.14 -8.42
N TRP A 56 30.32 47.99 -7.63
CA TRP A 56 29.43 46.83 -7.70
C TRP A 56 27.94 47.12 -7.50
N LEU A 57 27.58 48.25 -6.90
CA LEU A 57 26.22 48.59 -6.52
C LEU A 57 25.45 49.25 -7.67
N LEU A 58 24.21 48.81 -7.90
CA LEU A 58 23.26 49.45 -8.81
C LEU A 58 21.90 49.68 -8.12
N PRO A 59 21.15 50.73 -8.47
CA PRO A 59 19.74 50.86 -8.07
C PRO A 59 18.89 49.77 -8.76
N ASP A 60 17.79 49.35 -8.13
CA ASP A 60 16.80 48.52 -8.81
C ASP A 60 15.84 49.38 -9.66
N THR A 61 15.72 49.07 -10.95
CA THR A 61 14.83 49.77 -11.89
C THR A 61 13.35 49.51 -11.66
N LYS A 62 12.98 48.53 -10.82
CA LYS A 62 11.57 48.21 -10.49
C LYS A 62 11.16 48.61 -9.07
N ASP A 63 12.10 48.94 -8.19
CA ASP A 63 11.81 49.19 -6.76
C ASP A 63 12.83 50.15 -6.13
N VAL A 64 12.38 51.36 -5.79
CA VAL A 64 13.23 52.42 -5.22
C VAL A 64 13.76 52.10 -3.81
N THR A 65 13.24 51.07 -3.14
CA THR A 65 13.73 50.57 -1.84
C THR A 65 14.79 49.47 -1.97
N LYS A 66 15.17 49.09 -3.20
CA LYS A 66 16.08 47.97 -3.47
C LYS A 66 17.30 48.35 -4.31
N ALA A 67 18.32 47.51 -4.18
CA ALA A 67 19.58 47.58 -4.91
C ALA A 67 19.94 46.23 -5.53
N LYS A 68 20.70 46.26 -6.61
CA LYS A 68 21.26 45.10 -7.32
C LYS A 68 22.79 45.14 -7.22
N CYS A 69 23.42 43.99 -7.42
CA CYS A 69 24.88 43.86 -7.44
C CYS A 69 25.35 43.31 -8.79
N VAL A 70 26.31 43.99 -9.43
CA VAL A 70 26.95 43.58 -10.69
C VAL A 70 27.62 42.21 -10.57
N TYR A 71 28.32 41.96 -9.46
CA TYR A 71 29.03 40.69 -9.22
C TYR A 71 28.08 39.52 -8.87
N CYS A 72 26.83 39.80 -8.49
CA CYS A 72 25.87 38.80 -8.05
C CYS A 72 24.61 38.77 -8.94
N PRO A 73 24.67 38.15 -10.14
CA PRO A 73 23.49 37.90 -10.95
C PRO A 73 22.33 37.32 -10.13
N GLY A 74 21.16 37.93 -10.30
CA GLY A 74 19.92 37.58 -9.60
C GLY A 74 19.76 38.10 -8.16
N SER A 75 20.75 38.74 -7.53
CA SER A 75 20.54 39.29 -6.18
C SER A 75 19.96 40.71 -6.22
N SER A 76 18.72 40.85 -5.74
CA SER A 76 18.15 42.12 -5.28
C SER A 76 18.15 42.14 -3.74
N MET A 77 18.45 43.28 -3.13
CA MET A 77 18.56 43.47 -1.67
C MET A 77 17.95 44.80 -1.25
N VAL A 78 17.51 44.93 0.01
CA VAL A 78 16.99 46.20 0.54
C VAL A 78 18.11 47.25 0.59
N ALA A 79 17.82 48.46 0.13
CA ALA A 79 18.74 49.57 -0.04
C ALA A 79 19.06 50.29 1.30
N GLU A 80 19.59 49.53 2.26
CA GLU A 80 20.03 49.99 3.58
C GLU A 80 21.51 49.66 3.79
N ILE A 81 22.27 50.59 4.38
CA ILE A 81 23.75 50.48 4.47
C ILE A 81 24.23 49.27 5.29
N SER A 82 23.41 48.78 6.22
CA SER A 82 23.59 47.50 6.92
C SER A 82 23.57 46.33 5.93
N ASN A 83 22.49 46.20 5.16
CA ASN A 83 22.28 45.13 4.20
C ASN A 83 23.30 45.17 3.05
N LEU A 84 23.71 46.36 2.60
CA LEU A 84 24.79 46.52 1.61
C LEU A 84 26.15 46.01 2.14
N LYS A 85 26.50 46.33 3.40
CA LYS A 85 27.73 45.82 4.03
C LYS A 85 27.69 44.31 4.27
N VAL A 86 26.52 43.76 4.64
CA VAL A 86 26.32 42.31 4.78
C VAL A 86 26.40 41.60 3.42
N HIS A 87 25.87 42.19 2.34
CA HIS A 87 26.02 41.63 0.99
C HIS A 87 27.49 41.56 0.56
N ALA A 88 28.24 42.64 0.75
CA ALA A 88 29.66 42.75 0.36
C ALA A 88 30.55 41.69 1.03
N SER A 89 30.22 41.28 2.27
CA SER A 89 30.97 40.24 3.00
C SER A 89 30.52 38.80 2.69
N THR A 90 29.50 38.59 1.85
CA THR A 90 29.07 37.23 1.48
C THR A 90 30.11 36.50 0.63
N LYS A 91 30.27 35.20 0.87
CA LYS A 91 31.15 34.32 0.06
C LYS A 91 30.82 34.36 -1.44
N LYS A 92 29.53 34.55 -1.81
CA LYS A 92 29.10 34.71 -3.22
C LYS A 92 29.61 36.01 -3.83
N HIS A 93 29.50 37.13 -3.10
CA HIS A 93 29.99 38.43 -3.57
C HIS A 93 31.53 38.44 -3.70
N ILE A 94 32.23 37.96 -2.69
CA ILE A 94 33.70 37.88 -2.67
C ILE A 94 34.21 36.96 -3.80
N GLY A 95 33.61 35.78 -3.96
CA GLY A 95 34.01 34.81 -5.00
C GLY A 95 33.79 35.27 -6.44
N ASN A 96 32.86 36.21 -6.66
CA ASN A 96 32.56 36.76 -7.98
C ASN A 96 33.21 38.13 -8.24
N LYS A 97 33.97 38.70 -7.29
CA LYS A 97 34.64 40.00 -7.48
C LYS A 97 35.76 39.88 -8.54
N PRO A 98 35.80 40.76 -9.56
CA PRO A 98 36.85 40.75 -10.58
C PRO A 98 38.26 40.69 -9.99
N GLY A 99 39.09 39.78 -10.50
CA GLY A 99 40.43 39.49 -9.99
C GLY A 99 40.50 38.35 -8.96
N THR A 100 39.38 37.90 -8.39
CA THR A 100 39.36 36.77 -7.45
C THR A 100 39.21 35.46 -8.23
N SER A 101 40.26 34.63 -8.28
CA SER A 101 40.32 33.39 -9.07
C SER A 101 39.56 32.20 -8.45
N GLY A 102 38.35 32.44 -7.93
CA GLY A 102 37.44 31.42 -7.43
C GLY A 102 36.70 30.72 -8.56
N LYS A 103 36.88 29.41 -8.73
CA LYS A 103 36.08 28.61 -9.68
C LYS A 103 34.65 28.41 -9.15
N THR A 104 33.77 29.38 -9.41
CA THR A 104 32.32 29.23 -9.18
C THR A 104 31.78 28.16 -10.11
N GLN A 105 31.72 26.91 -9.63
CA GLN A 105 30.98 25.84 -10.30
C GLN A 105 29.49 26.17 -10.25
N THR A 106 29.00 26.87 -11.28
CA THR A 106 27.60 26.78 -11.67
C THR A 106 27.32 25.32 -11.97
N LEU A 107 26.38 24.72 -11.23
CA LEU A 107 25.93 23.36 -11.47
C LEU A 107 25.07 23.33 -12.74
N THR A 108 25.72 23.48 -13.88
CA THR A 108 25.13 23.20 -15.19
C THR A 108 24.58 21.79 -15.16
N SER A 109 23.32 21.64 -15.57
CA SER A 109 22.68 20.35 -15.75
C SER A 109 23.61 19.42 -16.54
N PHE A 110 23.77 18.16 -16.11
CA PHE A 110 24.58 17.16 -16.83
C PHE A 110 24.08 17.01 -18.27
N GLY A 111 24.71 17.77 -19.17
CA GLY A 111 24.25 18.01 -20.53
C GLY A 111 24.63 16.87 -21.45
N PHE A 112 23.86 15.78 -21.40
CA PHE A 112 23.89 14.78 -22.46
C PHE A 112 23.39 15.42 -23.75
N GLN A 113 24.32 15.81 -24.63
CA GLN A 113 23.99 16.31 -25.96
C GLN A 113 23.27 15.23 -26.75
N LYS A 114 22.02 15.51 -27.15
CA LYS A 114 21.13 14.55 -27.80
C LYS A 114 21.75 14.09 -29.13
N GLY A 115 22.06 12.79 -29.23
CA GLY A 115 22.65 12.17 -30.42
C GLY A 115 24.17 11.94 -30.39
N VAL A 116 24.91 12.40 -29.37
CA VAL A 116 26.35 12.15 -29.27
C VAL A 116 26.63 10.78 -28.63
N VAL A 117 27.33 9.90 -29.34
CA VAL A 117 27.76 8.59 -28.80
C VAL A 117 28.79 8.81 -27.67
N PRO A 118 28.65 8.17 -26.50
CA PRO A 118 29.62 8.31 -25.41
C PRO A 118 31.04 7.92 -25.83
N PRO A 119 32.07 8.74 -25.56
CA PRO A 119 33.45 8.49 -26.02
C PRO A 119 34.10 7.23 -25.40
N ASN A 120 33.57 6.73 -24.27
CA ASN A 120 33.83 5.37 -23.80
C ASN A 120 32.50 4.61 -23.72
N LYS A 121 32.23 3.78 -24.73
CA LYS A 121 31.00 2.97 -24.87
C LYS A 121 30.87 1.91 -23.77
N GLU A 122 31.98 1.32 -23.33
CA GLU A 122 31.99 0.25 -22.32
C GLU A 122 31.70 0.79 -20.92
N LYS A 123 32.32 1.92 -20.54
CA LYS A 123 32.00 2.63 -19.31
C LYS A 123 30.54 3.05 -19.25
N ALA A 124 29.99 3.59 -20.35
CA ALA A 124 28.58 3.92 -20.43
C ALA A 124 27.69 2.68 -20.25
N ARG A 125 27.99 1.56 -20.93
CA ARG A 125 27.28 0.28 -20.79
C ARG A 125 27.32 -0.26 -19.34
N ALA A 126 28.47 -0.18 -18.68
CA ALA A 126 28.62 -0.63 -17.29
C ALA A 126 27.83 0.25 -16.31
N GLU A 127 27.92 1.58 -16.45
CA GLU A 127 27.19 2.54 -15.60
C GLU A 127 25.67 2.45 -15.82
N ILE A 128 25.20 2.19 -17.04
CA ILE A 128 23.79 1.93 -17.37
C ILE A 128 23.32 0.61 -16.74
N LYS A 129 24.08 -0.49 -16.89
CA LYS A 129 23.70 -1.79 -16.29
C LYS A 129 23.64 -1.74 -14.76
N LEU A 130 24.60 -1.08 -14.12
CA LEU A 130 24.58 -0.88 -12.67
C LEU A 130 23.37 -0.01 -12.25
N ALA A 131 23.06 1.07 -12.98
CA ALA A 131 21.89 1.89 -12.69
C ALA A 131 20.56 1.14 -12.90
N ALA A 132 20.48 0.22 -13.87
CA ALA A 132 19.32 -0.65 -14.06
C ALA A 132 19.14 -1.60 -12.87
N PHE A 133 20.20 -2.28 -12.41
CA PHE A 133 20.19 -3.14 -11.23
C PHE A 133 19.70 -2.41 -9.95
N PHE A 134 20.07 -1.14 -9.77
CA PHE A 134 19.54 -0.31 -8.68
C PHE A 134 18.02 -0.08 -8.79
N ALA A 135 17.49 0.13 -9.99
CA ALA A 135 16.07 0.38 -10.21
C ALA A 135 15.23 -0.91 -10.12
N GLU A 136 15.67 -1.97 -10.80
CA GLU A 136 14.99 -3.28 -10.91
C GLU A 136 14.75 -3.92 -9.54
N HIS A 137 15.77 -3.91 -8.67
CA HIS A 137 15.67 -4.49 -7.33
C HIS A 137 15.26 -3.48 -6.24
N ASN A 138 14.76 -2.29 -6.63
CA ASN A 138 14.32 -1.22 -5.72
C ASN A 138 15.38 -0.79 -4.68
N ILE A 139 16.67 -0.88 -5.04
CA ILE A 139 17.77 -0.60 -4.12
C ILE A 139 17.96 0.93 -4.01
N ALA A 140 17.96 1.43 -2.77
CA ALA A 140 18.16 2.86 -2.50
C ALA A 140 19.45 3.38 -3.17
N PHE A 141 19.32 4.37 -4.05
CA PHE A 141 20.43 4.92 -4.85
C PHE A 141 21.58 5.53 -4.01
N SER A 142 21.37 5.73 -2.70
CA SER A 142 22.44 6.06 -1.75
C SER A 142 23.50 4.96 -1.62
N ALA A 143 23.14 3.67 -1.74
CA ALA A 143 24.07 2.56 -1.64
C ALA A 143 25.10 2.53 -2.80
N ALA A 144 24.78 3.15 -3.95
CA ALA A 144 25.73 3.39 -5.04
C ALA A 144 26.93 4.25 -4.62
N ASN A 145 26.82 5.01 -3.52
CA ASN A 145 27.95 5.75 -2.99
C ASN A 145 29.07 4.82 -2.51
N HIS A 146 28.74 3.69 -1.88
CA HIS A 146 29.74 2.75 -1.36
C HIS A 146 30.06 1.63 -2.36
N LEU A 147 29.07 1.12 -3.10
CA LEU A 147 29.25 0.02 -4.05
C LEU A 147 30.34 0.31 -5.09
N THR A 148 30.39 1.54 -5.62
CA THR A 148 31.37 1.93 -6.64
C THR A 148 32.80 2.03 -6.11
N ASP A 149 33.00 2.23 -4.81
CA ASP A 149 34.34 2.25 -4.21
C ASP A 149 34.75 0.81 -3.84
N LEU A 150 33.83 0.04 -3.24
CA LEU A 150 34.01 -1.39 -2.95
C LEU A 150 34.35 -2.22 -4.19
N LEU A 151 33.71 -1.94 -5.34
CA LEU A 151 34.03 -2.60 -6.60
C LEU A 151 35.47 -2.35 -7.05
N LYS A 152 36.06 -1.18 -6.76
CA LYS A 152 37.45 -0.84 -7.11
C LYS A 152 38.47 -1.41 -6.14
N GLU A 153 38.06 -1.63 -4.90
CA GLU A 153 38.86 -2.30 -3.88
C GLU A 153 38.94 -3.82 -4.13
N ILE A 154 37.82 -4.44 -4.51
CA ILE A 154 37.77 -5.88 -4.84
C ILE A 154 38.38 -6.17 -6.22
N VAL A 155 38.04 -5.38 -7.25
CA VAL A 155 38.44 -5.64 -8.65
C VAL A 155 39.60 -4.72 -9.05
N THR A 156 40.79 -5.07 -8.56
CA THR A 156 42.01 -4.24 -8.66
C THR A 156 42.74 -4.34 -10.00
N ASP A 157 42.36 -5.27 -10.89
CA ASP A 157 42.93 -5.48 -12.22
C ASP A 157 42.21 -4.66 -13.30
N SER A 158 40.88 -4.57 -13.22
CA SER A 158 40.03 -3.98 -14.25
C SER A 158 40.15 -2.46 -14.37
N LYS A 159 40.68 -1.99 -15.52
CA LYS A 159 40.68 -0.58 -15.91
C LYS A 159 39.25 0.01 -15.95
N LEU A 160 38.29 -0.76 -16.46
CA LEU A 160 36.88 -0.36 -16.58
C LEU A 160 36.29 -0.02 -15.20
N ILE A 161 36.47 -0.90 -14.20
CA ILE A 161 35.94 -0.68 -12.84
C ILE A 161 36.59 0.56 -12.20
N LYS A 162 37.91 0.75 -12.35
CA LYS A 162 38.62 1.94 -11.86
C LYS A 162 38.06 3.23 -12.47
N GLU A 163 37.69 3.22 -13.75
CA GLU A 163 37.10 4.37 -14.45
C GLU A 163 35.63 4.65 -14.11
N ILE A 164 34.85 3.67 -13.64
CA ILE A 164 33.42 3.88 -13.29
C ILE A 164 33.29 4.98 -12.22
N GLN A 165 32.36 5.91 -12.42
CA GLN A 165 32.12 7.05 -11.53
C GLN A 165 30.62 7.17 -11.24
N LEU A 166 30.04 6.09 -10.72
CA LEU A 166 28.63 5.99 -10.38
C LEU A 166 28.41 6.28 -8.89
N LYS A 167 27.66 7.34 -8.58
CA LYS A 167 27.25 7.75 -7.22
C LYS A 167 25.78 8.14 -7.25
N ARG A 168 25.12 8.34 -6.10
CA ARG A 168 23.65 8.57 -5.99
C ARG A 168 23.07 9.46 -7.09
N THR A 169 23.62 10.67 -7.25
CA THR A 169 23.14 11.67 -8.23
C THR A 169 23.25 11.19 -9.68
N LYS A 170 24.31 10.45 -10.02
CA LYS A 170 24.49 9.89 -11.36
C LYS A 170 23.60 8.68 -11.61
N VAL A 171 23.35 7.81 -10.61
CA VAL A 171 22.33 6.75 -10.71
C VAL A 171 20.97 7.38 -11.00
N THR A 172 20.56 8.39 -10.22
CA THR A 172 19.31 9.12 -10.45
C THR A 172 19.24 9.72 -11.87
N ALA A 173 20.32 10.32 -12.36
CA ALA A 173 20.37 10.89 -13.71
C ALA A 173 20.33 9.83 -14.81
N VAL A 174 20.98 8.67 -14.65
CA VAL A 174 20.96 7.58 -15.64
C VAL A 174 19.61 6.87 -15.64
N VAL A 175 19.02 6.56 -14.48
CA VAL A 175 17.68 5.98 -14.38
C VAL A 175 16.64 6.90 -15.03
N LYS A 176 16.65 8.20 -14.70
CA LYS A 176 15.67 9.16 -15.25
C LYS A 176 15.91 9.49 -16.72
N ASN A 177 17.11 9.97 -17.06
CA ASN A 177 17.36 10.66 -18.33
C ASN A 177 17.96 9.75 -19.43
N VAL A 178 18.24 8.47 -19.12
CA VAL A 178 18.79 7.51 -20.09
C VAL A 178 17.91 6.26 -20.17
N LEU A 179 17.68 5.56 -19.06
CA LEU A 179 16.84 4.35 -19.03
C LEU A 179 15.35 4.69 -19.23
N GLY A 180 14.79 5.56 -18.39
CA GLY A 180 13.38 5.96 -18.48
C GLY A 180 13.04 6.72 -19.77
N GLU A 181 13.89 7.69 -20.15
CA GLU A 181 13.74 8.44 -21.41
C GLU A 181 13.88 7.55 -22.65
N GLY A 182 14.83 6.60 -22.65
CA GLY A 182 15.00 5.63 -23.72
C GLY A 182 13.77 4.72 -23.86
N HIS A 183 13.39 4.05 -22.78
CA HIS A 183 12.20 3.18 -22.77
C HIS A 183 10.92 3.92 -23.19
N LYS A 184 10.74 5.18 -22.76
CA LYS A 184 9.59 5.99 -23.18
C LYS A 184 9.65 6.41 -24.66
N ALA A 185 10.85 6.60 -25.23
CA ALA A 185 11.02 6.83 -26.67
C ALA A 185 10.74 5.56 -27.50
N ASP A 186 11.23 4.40 -27.05
CA ASP A 186 10.99 3.11 -27.70
C ASP A 186 9.51 2.74 -27.66
N LEU A 187 8.87 2.89 -26.50
CA LEU A 187 7.42 2.70 -26.32
C LEU A 187 6.62 3.67 -27.20
N ALA A 188 7.01 4.95 -27.29
CA ALA A 188 6.37 5.90 -28.21
C ALA A 188 6.47 5.45 -29.68
N ALA A 189 7.62 4.93 -30.11
CA ALA A 189 7.81 4.43 -31.46
C ALA A 189 6.97 3.18 -31.78
N LYS A 190 6.64 2.35 -30.77
CA LYS A 190 5.65 1.26 -30.91
C LYS A 190 4.22 1.81 -31.00
N LEU A 191 3.82 2.71 -30.10
CA LEU A 191 2.47 3.31 -30.06
C LEU A 191 2.16 4.18 -31.28
N GLN A 192 3.17 4.78 -31.92
CA GLN A 192 3.01 5.50 -33.20
C GLN A 192 2.49 4.62 -34.34
N LYS A 193 2.72 3.30 -34.28
CA LYS A 193 2.44 2.33 -35.36
C LYS A 193 1.37 1.30 -35.01
N THR A 194 0.90 1.28 -33.76
CA THR A 194 0.10 0.21 -33.19
C THR A 194 -1.14 0.78 -32.53
N LEU A 195 -2.30 0.14 -32.72
CA LEU A 195 -3.54 0.50 -32.01
C LEU A 195 -3.42 0.12 -30.53
N PHE A 196 -3.89 0.99 -29.63
CA PHE A 196 -3.77 0.79 -28.19
C PHE A 196 -4.97 1.33 -27.42
N SER A 197 -5.20 0.77 -26.23
CA SER A 197 -6.12 1.32 -25.23
C SER A 197 -5.34 2.05 -24.15
N VAL A 198 -5.95 3.08 -23.57
CA VAL A 198 -5.41 3.88 -22.47
C VAL A 198 -6.18 3.55 -21.19
N MET A 199 -5.48 3.40 -20.08
CA MET A 199 -6.06 3.18 -18.76
C MET A 199 -5.52 4.23 -17.79
N THR A 200 -6.40 4.84 -17.01
CA THR A 200 -6.05 5.84 -16.00
C THR A 200 -6.56 5.46 -14.61
N ASP A 201 -5.77 5.76 -13.59
CA ASP A 201 -6.16 5.69 -12.18
C ASP A 201 -5.55 6.87 -11.42
N GLU A 202 -6.24 7.35 -10.38
CA GLU A 202 -5.82 8.51 -9.59
C GLU A 202 -5.44 8.11 -8.16
N THR A 203 -4.25 8.52 -7.72
CA THR A 203 -3.82 8.35 -6.33
C THR A 203 -3.37 9.67 -5.72
N THR A 204 -3.67 9.84 -4.43
CA THR A 204 -3.06 10.89 -3.61
C THR A 204 -1.83 10.29 -2.92
N ASP A 205 -0.68 10.96 -3.01
CA ASP A 205 0.54 10.51 -2.35
C ASP A 205 0.57 10.90 -0.85
N VAL A 206 1.63 10.48 -0.13
CA VAL A 206 1.82 10.83 1.29
C VAL A 206 2.12 12.31 1.53
N SER A 207 2.40 13.07 0.46
CA SER A 207 2.63 14.52 0.44
C SER A 207 1.33 15.31 0.16
N SER A 208 0.19 14.62 0.01
CA SER A 208 -1.11 15.16 -0.45
C SER A 208 -1.12 15.67 -1.91
N VAL A 209 -0.12 15.32 -2.72
CA VAL A 209 -0.13 15.58 -4.16
C VAL A 209 -1.03 14.55 -4.84
N LYS A 210 -2.02 15.02 -5.61
CA LYS A 210 -2.86 14.15 -6.44
C LYS A 210 -2.17 13.89 -7.78
N THR A 211 -1.92 12.62 -8.08
CA THR A 211 -1.18 12.18 -9.26
C THR A 211 -2.03 11.15 -10.02
N SER A 212 -2.16 11.34 -11.32
CA SER A 212 -2.82 10.39 -12.21
C SER A 212 -1.78 9.53 -12.91
N CYS A 213 -2.03 8.23 -12.98
CA CYS A 213 -1.20 7.24 -13.66
C CYS A 213 -1.80 6.91 -15.02
N ILE A 214 -0.98 6.93 -16.06
CA ILE A 214 -1.33 6.48 -17.42
C ILE A 214 -0.64 5.14 -17.67
N VAL A 215 -1.44 4.12 -18.01
CA VAL A 215 -0.98 2.82 -18.49
C VAL A 215 -1.55 2.62 -19.90
N VAL A 216 -0.72 2.18 -20.85
CA VAL A 216 -1.16 1.80 -22.20
C VAL A 216 -1.27 0.29 -22.30
N ARG A 217 -2.24 -0.21 -23.07
CA ARG A 217 -2.39 -1.63 -23.41
C ARG A 217 -2.44 -1.82 -24.92
N TYR A 218 -1.50 -2.59 -25.46
CA TYR A 218 -1.26 -2.76 -26.89
C TYR A 218 -0.75 -4.18 -27.19
N PHE A 219 -0.77 -4.59 -28.45
CA PHE A 219 -0.08 -5.80 -28.90
C PHE A 219 1.36 -5.48 -29.25
N ASP A 220 2.33 -6.06 -28.52
CA ASP A 220 3.74 -5.90 -28.83
C ASP A 220 4.15 -6.94 -29.88
N GLN A 221 4.43 -6.49 -31.11
CA GLN A 221 4.83 -7.35 -32.23
C GLN A 221 6.18 -8.06 -32.00
N GLU A 222 7.07 -7.52 -31.17
CA GLU A 222 8.36 -8.15 -30.86
C GLU A 222 8.21 -9.26 -29.82
N ALA A 223 7.30 -9.07 -28.85
CA ALA A 223 7.04 -10.04 -27.77
C ALA A 223 5.84 -10.97 -28.07
N GLN A 224 5.18 -10.81 -29.22
CA GLN A 224 4.00 -11.56 -29.70
C GLN A 224 2.87 -11.69 -28.65
N LYS A 225 2.67 -10.65 -27.83
CA LYS A 225 1.67 -10.67 -26.75
C LYS A 225 1.05 -9.30 -26.49
N ILE A 226 -0.09 -9.31 -25.81
CA ILE A 226 -0.67 -8.08 -25.24
C ILE A 226 0.17 -7.65 -24.04
N CYS A 227 0.68 -6.42 -24.07
CA CYS A 227 1.41 -5.80 -22.98
C CYS A 227 0.57 -4.68 -22.36
N SER A 228 0.45 -4.66 -21.03
CA SER A 228 0.18 -3.42 -20.28
C SER A 228 1.53 -2.78 -19.94
N THR A 229 1.74 -1.50 -20.25
CA THR A 229 2.99 -0.80 -19.94
C THR A 229 2.70 0.58 -19.34
N PHE A 230 3.41 0.92 -18.28
CA PHE A 230 3.38 2.26 -17.68
C PHE A 230 3.87 3.31 -18.69
N TRP A 231 3.13 4.42 -18.81
CA TRP A 231 3.44 5.49 -19.76
C TRP A 231 3.88 6.80 -19.07
N GLU A 232 3.15 7.24 -18.04
CA GLU A 232 3.45 8.47 -17.30
C GLU A 232 2.74 8.52 -15.94
N LEU A 233 3.37 9.17 -14.96
CA LEU A 233 2.68 9.80 -13.84
C LEU A 233 2.62 11.30 -14.12
N TYR A 234 1.45 11.91 -14.01
CA TYR A 234 1.32 13.36 -14.09
C TYR A 234 0.59 13.92 -12.87
N ASN A 235 1.08 15.05 -12.36
CA ASN A 235 0.40 15.76 -11.27
C ASN A 235 -0.90 16.36 -11.83
N VAL A 236 -2.02 16.06 -11.18
CA VAL A 236 -3.35 16.57 -11.56
C VAL A 236 -3.42 18.08 -11.32
N PHE A 237 -2.74 18.55 -10.27
CA PHE A 237 -2.52 19.97 -10.00
C PHE A 237 -1.10 20.36 -10.46
N LYS A 238 -1.01 21.34 -11.36
CA LYS A 238 0.24 22.02 -11.68
C LYS A 238 0.28 23.34 -10.92
N GLU A 239 1.40 23.62 -10.25
CA GLU A 239 1.68 24.97 -9.73
C GLU A 239 2.04 25.88 -10.92
N THR A 240 1.02 26.51 -11.51
CA THR A 240 1.17 27.55 -12.52
C THR A 240 1.50 28.88 -11.83
N VAL A 241 2.73 29.36 -12.02
CA VAL A 241 3.25 30.56 -11.32
C VAL A 241 2.59 31.87 -11.80
N ASP A 242 2.04 31.89 -13.02
CA ASP A 242 1.65 33.12 -13.73
C ASP A 242 0.21 33.10 -14.29
N THR A 243 -0.72 32.34 -13.67
CA THR A 243 -2.17 32.36 -14.04
C THR A 243 -3.06 32.40 -12.80
N GLU A 244 -4.11 33.24 -12.81
CA GLU A 244 -5.09 33.35 -11.73
C GLU A 244 -6.05 32.13 -11.64
N ASP A 245 -6.02 31.24 -12.63
CA ASP A 245 -6.74 29.97 -12.63
C ASP A 245 -6.33 29.07 -11.47
N ILE A 246 -7.25 28.87 -10.53
CA ILE A 246 -7.10 27.89 -9.43
C ILE A 246 -6.89 26.50 -10.06
N PRO A 247 -5.78 25.79 -9.74
CA PRO A 247 -5.56 24.43 -10.25
C PRO A 247 -6.70 23.50 -9.85
N THR A 248 -7.52 23.11 -10.83
CA THR A 248 -8.73 22.31 -10.61
C THR A 248 -8.62 20.95 -11.28
N ALA A 249 -8.93 19.89 -10.52
CA ALA A 249 -9.01 18.51 -10.99
C ALA A 249 -10.31 18.27 -11.79
N ASN A 250 -10.58 19.12 -12.78
CA ASN A 250 -11.73 19.01 -13.66
C ASN A 250 -11.43 18.10 -14.87
N ALA A 251 -12.48 17.70 -15.59
CA ALA A 251 -12.35 16.76 -16.70
C ALA A 251 -11.51 17.31 -17.85
N GLU A 252 -11.56 18.61 -18.12
CA GLU A 252 -10.76 19.24 -19.17
C GLU A 252 -9.27 19.22 -18.85
N ASN A 253 -8.86 19.49 -17.62
CA ASN A 253 -7.45 19.48 -17.23
C ASN A 253 -6.86 18.06 -17.25
N LEU A 254 -7.64 17.06 -16.82
CA LEU A 254 -7.26 15.65 -16.91
C LEU A 254 -7.17 15.19 -18.38
N TYR A 255 -8.17 15.55 -19.19
CA TYR A 255 -8.21 15.24 -20.63
C TYR A 255 -7.03 15.90 -21.39
N ARG A 256 -6.81 17.20 -21.19
CA ARG A 256 -5.67 17.93 -21.79
C ARG A 256 -4.33 17.37 -21.35
N ALA A 257 -4.18 16.94 -20.09
CA ALA A 257 -2.94 16.32 -19.63
C ALA A 257 -2.68 14.96 -20.31
N LEU A 258 -3.72 14.13 -20.43
CA LEU A 258 -3.67 12.84 -21.13
C LEU A 258 -3.29 13.00 -22.60
N ILE A 259 -4.00 13.86 -23.32
CA ILE A 259 -3.76 14.12 -24.74
C ILE A 259 -2.41 14.81 -24.98
N SER A 260 -2.03 15.78 -24.14
CA SER A 260 -0.72 16.43 -24.22
C SER A 260 0.43 15.47 -23.95
N SER A 261 0.26 14.50 -23.06
CA SER A 261 1.27 13.48 -22.77
C SER A 261 1.58 12.63 -24.01
N LEU A 262 0.55 12.11 -24.68
CA LEU A 262 0.68 11.34 -25.93
C LEU A 262 1.21 12.21 -27.09
N SER A 263 0.63 13.39 -27.26
CA SER A 263 0.96 14.31 -28.37
C SER A 263 2.39 14.84 -28.28
N SER A 264 2.95 15.00 -27.07
CA SER A 264 4.35 15.41 -26.87
C SER A 264 5.39 14.45 -27.46
N ARG A 265 4.96 13.22 -27.82
CA ARG A 265 5.77 12.17 -28.44
C ARG A 265 5.33 11.85 -29.87
N ASN A 266 4.57 12.74 -30.50
CA ASN A 266 4.02 12.59 -31.85
C ASN A 266 3.22 11.29 -32.06
N ILE A 267 2.57 10.77 -31.00
CA ILE A 267 1.71 9.58 -31.12
C ILE A 267 0.39 10.01 -31.81
N PRO A 268 -0.02 9.37 -32.92
CA PRO A 268 -1.32 9.64 -33.54
C PRO A 268 -2.44 9.26 -32.58
N LEU A 269 -3.27 10.23 -32.20
CA LEU A 269 -4.38 10.01 -31.27
C LEU A 269 -5.45 9.08 -31.87
N THR A 270 -5.50 8.97 -33.21
CA THR A 270 -6.27 7.97 -33.97
C THR A 270 -5.92 6.52 -33.63
N ASN A 271 -4.76 6.27 -33.01
CA ASN A 271 -4.38 4.92 -32.57
C ASN A 271 -5.01 4.54 -31.21
N VAL A 272 -5.66 5.49 -30.51
CA VAL A 272 -6.36 5.25 -29.24
C VAL A 272 -7.73 4.65 -29.52
N ILE A 273 -7.85 3.33 -29.43
CA ILE A 273 -9.10 2.59 -29.71
C ILE A 273 -9.98 2.38 -28.49
N GLY A 274 -9.46 2.61 -27.28
CA GLY A 274 -10.23 2.43 -26.04
C GLY A 274 -9.68 3.22 -24.85
N PHE A 275 -10.55 3.48 -23.88
CA PHE A 275 -10.23 4.19 -22.65
C PHE A 275 -10.88 3.52 -21.43
N GLY A 276 -10.12 3.31 -20.36
CA GLY A 276 -10.60 2.78 -19.09
C GLY A 276 -10.20 3.63 -17.89
N SER A 277 -11.09 3.75 -16.92
CA SER A 277 -10.85 4.43 -15.64
C SER A 277 -11.75 3.84 -14.55
N ASP A 278 -11.49 4.24 -13.32
CA ASP A 278 -12.39 4.15 -12.18
C ASP A 278 -13.81 4.75 -12.44
N GLY A 279 -14.69 4.66 -11.45
CA GLY A 279 -16.09 5.08 -11.58
C GLY A 279 -16.37 6.58 -11.42
N CYS A 280 -15.38 7.42 -11.11
CA CYS A 280 -15.56 8.84 -10.78
C CYS A 280 -16.26 9.64 -11.88
N ASN A 281 -17.18 10.53 -11.49
CA ASN A 281 -17.94 11.39 -12.41
C ASN A 281 -17.05 12.20 -13.35
N VAL A 282 -15.90 12.69 -12.88
CA VAL A 282 -14.94 13.47 -13.68
C VAL A 282 -14.33 12.63 -14.82
N MET A 283 -14.22 11.31 -14.62
CA MET A 283 -13.63 10.39 -15.59
C MET A 283 -14.70 9.74 -16.49
N MET A 284 -15.82 9.31 -15.90
CA MET A 284 -16.81 8.40 -16.51
C MET A 284 -18.26 8.89 -16.49
N GLY A 285 -18.54 10.08 -15.95
CA GLY A 285 -19.88 10.67 -15.93
C GLY A 285 -20.39 11.08 -17.32
N ASP A 286 -21.68 11.40 -17.43
CA ASP A 286 -22.34 11.73 -18.70
C ASP A 286 -22.39 13.25 -19.00
N ILE A 287 -21.93 14.08 -18.06
CA ILE A 287 -21.82 15.53 -18.20
C ILE A 287 -20.38 15.93 -17.83
N ASP A 288 -19.73 16.70 -18.71
CA ASP A 288 -18.34 17.18 -18.62
C ASP A 288 -17.35 16.22 -17.92
N SER A 289 -17.08 15.09 -18.59
CA SER A 289 -16.15 14.06 -18.15
C SER A 289 -15.09 13.74 -19.21
N VAL A 290 -13.98 13.13 -18.80
CA VAL A 290 -12.93 12.64 -19.71
C VAL A 290 -13.52 11.68 -20.77
N LYS A 291 -14.44 10.77 -20.37
CA LYS A 291 -15.29 9.97 -21.27
C LYS A 291 -15.98 10.83 -22.33
N THR A 292 -16.74 11.86 -21.95
CA THR A 292 -17.51 12.66 -22.92
C THR A 292 -16.62 13.42 -23.90
N ARG A 293 -15.46 13.90 -23.43
CA ARG A 293 -14.45 14.60 -24.25
C ARG A 293 -13.76 13.64 -25.23
N LEU A 294 -13.42 12.43 -24.79
CA LEU A 294 -12.89 11.37 -25.65
C LEU A 294 -13.89 10.90 -26.70
N ILE A 295 -15.17 10.67 -26.36
CA ILE A 295 -16.19 10.25 -27.33
C ILE A 295 -16.41 11.33 -28.41
N ARG A 296 -16.39 12.61 -28.01
CA ARG A 296 -16.53 13.76 -28.92
C ARG A 296 -15.36 13.87 -29.91
N ASP A 297 -14.13 13.71 -29.43
CA ASP A 297 -12.91 13.93 -30.22
C ASP A 297 -12.45 12.66 -30.97
N PHE A 298 -12.86 11.47 -30.52
CA PHE A 298 -12.57 10.16 -31.12
C PHE A 298 -13.84 9.31 -31.31
N PRO A 299 -14.70 9.64 -32.30
CA PRO A 299 -15.90 8.86 -32.59
C PRO A 299 -15.56 7.38 -32.84
N GLY A 300 -16.12 6.48 -32.03
CA GLY A 300 -15.86 5.04 -32.08
C GLY A 300 -14.91 4.50 -30.99
N ILE A 301 -14.34 5.35 -30.12
CA ILE A 301 -13.54 4.89 -28.97
C ILE A 301 -14.37 4.04 -28.00
N ILE A 302 -13.83 2.89 -27.58
CA ILE A 302 -14.47 1.98 -26.63
C ILE A 302 -14.20 2.45 -25.19
N ILE A 303 -15.25 2.85 -24.46
CA ILE A 303 -15.14 3.29 -23.07
C ILE A 303 -15.45 2.13 -22.10
N VAL A 304 -14.52 1.81 -21.21
CA VAL A 304 -14.64 0.72 -20.21
C VAL A 304 -14.56 1.28 -18.79
N LYS A 305 -15.71 1.45 -18.13
CA LYS A 305 -15.77 1.75 -16.69
C LYS A 305 -15.21 0.57 -15.90
N CYS A 306 -14.38 0.82 -14.89
CA CYS A 306 -13.76 -0.23 -14.08
C CYS A 306 -14.80 -1.17 -13.46
N VAL A 307 -14.75 -2.44 -13.87
CA VAL A 307 -15.77 -3.44 -13.53
C VAL A 307 -15.63 -3.95 -12.10
N CYS A 308 -14.38 -4.07 -11.60
CA CYS A 308 -14.09 -4.36 -10.19
C CYS A 308 -14.64 -3.27 -9.27
N HIS A 309 -14.46 -2.00 -9.65
CA HIS A 309 -15.01 -0.86 -8.91
C HIS A 309 -16.54 -0.83 -8.99
N SER A 310 -17.12 -1.16 -10.15
CA SER A 310 -18.58 -1.22 -10.31
C SER A 310 -19.21 -2.34 -9.47
N ALA A 311 -18.61 -3.53 -9.45
CA ALA A 311 -19.01 -4.63 -8.56
C ALA A 311 -18.87 -4.24 -7.08
N HIS A 312 -17.76 -3.59 -6.70
CA HIS A 312 -17.56 -3.07 -5.33
C HIS A 312 -18.62 -2.03 -4.93
N LEU A 313 -19.02 -1.12 -5.82
CA LEU A 313 -20.12 -0.18 -5.55
C LEU A 313 -21.44 -0.92 -5.30
N CYS A 314 -21.76 -1.95 -6.09
CA CYS A 314 -22.95 -2.78 -5.87
C CYS A 314 -22.92 -3.48 -4.50
N THR A 315 -21.80 -4.09 -4.10
CA THR A 315 -21.72 -4.71 -2.76
C THR A 315 -21.72 -3.68 -1.63
N SER A 316 -21.10 -2.52 -1.84
CA SER A 316 -21.09 -1.43 -0.86
C SER A 316 -22.48 -0.85 -0.63
N GLU A 317 -23.30 -0.74 -1.67
CA GLU A 317 -24.70 -0.31 -1.57
C GLU A 317 -25.56 -1.39 -0.89
N ALA A 318 -25.37 -2.66 -1.24
CA ALA A 318 -26.06 -3.79 -0.60
C ALA A 318 -25.75 -3.88 0.91
N CYS A 319 -24.50 -3.64 1.32
CA CYS A 319 -24.12 -3.64 2.74
C CYS A 319 -24.79 -2.53 3.56
N LYS A 320 -25.38 -1.49 2.97
CA LYS A 320 -26.20 -0.49 3.69
C LYS A 320 -27.53 -1.06 4.20
N GLN A 321 -27.95 -2.24 3.71
CA GLN A 321 -29.11 -2.95 4.24
C GLN A 321 -28.80 -3.71 5.54
N LEU A 322 -27.51 -3.84 5.89
CA LEU A 322 -27.08 -4.39 7.18
C LEU A 322 -27.09 -3.28 8.25
N PRO A 323 -27.33 -3.60 9.53
CA PRO A 323 -27.29 -2.59 10.59
C PRO A 323 -25.91 -1.92 10.69
N GLU A 324 -25.87 -0.58 10.71
CA GLU A 324 -24.66 0.25 10.79
C GLU A 324 -23.66 -0.23 11.88
N GLY A 325 -24.20 -0.72 13.01
CA GLY A 325 -23.43 -1.25 14.11
C GLY A 325 -22.45 -2.38 13.73
N VAL A 326 -22.71 -3.13 12.65
CA VAL A 326 -21.90 -4.26 12.14
C VAL A 326 -20.57 -3.76 11.56
N GLU A 327 -20.61 -2.80 10.63
CA GLU A 327 -19.38 -2.20 10.10
C GLU A 327 -18.63 -1.43 11.21
N GLN A 328 -19.39 -0.73 12.06
CA GLN A 328 -18.82 -0.01 13.19
C GLN A 328 -18.12 -0.96 14.18
N LEU A 329 -18.60 -2.19 14.40
CA LEU A 329 -17.92 -3.20 15.22
C LEU A 329 -16.53 -3.54 14.67
N ALA A 330 -16.40 -3.79 13.36
CA ALA A 330 -15.12 -4.07 12.73
C ALA A 330 -14.13 -2.88 12.87
N ARG A 331 -14.65 -1.66 12.74
CA ARG A 331 -13.88 -0.41 12.95
C ARG A 331 -13.45 -0.25 14.41
N ASP A 332 -14.35 -0.51 15.36
CA ASP A 332 -14.11 -0.38 16.80
C ASP A 332 -13.04 -1.38 17.28
N ILE A 333 -13.16 -2.67 16.92
CA ILE A 333 -12.18 -3.71 17.29
C ILE A 333 -10.80 -3.34 16.73
N TYR A 334 -10.69 -3.00 15.45
CA TYR A 334 -9.41 -2.60 14.85
C TYR A 334 -8.81 -1.37 15.55
N ASN A 335 -9.60 -0.31 15.73
CA ASN A 335 -9.14 0.91 16.38
C ASN A 335 -8.78 0.69 17.86
N PHE A 336 -9.40 -0.29 18.52
CA PHE A 336 -9.04 -0.67 19.88
C PHE A 336 -7.59 -1.19 19.91
N PHE A 337 -7.25 -2.20 19.11
CA PHE A 337 -5.90 -2.79 19.11
C PHE A 337 -4.83 -1.92 18.45
N ARG A 338 -5.17 -1.12 17.43
CA ARG A 338 -4.22 -0.29 16.66
C ARG A 338 -3.27 0.56 17.51
N TYR A 339 -3.77 1.14 18.61
CA TYR A 339 -3.04 2.12 19.42
C TYR A 339 -2.44 1.53 20.71
N SER A 340 -2.13 0.23 20.74
CA SER A 340 -1.44 -0.37 21.90
C SER A 340 -0.83 -1.72 21.56
N ASP A 341 0.50 -1.79 21.63
CA ASP A 341 1.22 -3.05 21.45
C ASP A 341 1.08 -3.97 22.66
N LYS A 342 0.89 -3.41 23.88
CA LYS A 342 0.45 -4.20 25.04
C LYS A 342 -0.87 -4.92 24.76
N ARG A 343 -1.92 -4.24 24.29
CA ARG A 343 -3.22 -4.91 24.03
C ARG A 343 -3.12 -5.94 22.90
N GLN A 344 -2.26 -5.72 21.89
CA GLN A 344 -1.96 -6.72 20.86
C GLN A 344 -1.14 -7.91 21.39
N PHE A 345 -0.32 -7.72 22.42
CA PHE A 345 0.43 -8.77 23.10
C PHE A 345 -0.49 -9.59 24.02
N ASP A 346 -1.21 -8.92 24.93
CA ASP A 346 -2.15 -9.53 25.87
C ASP A 346 -3.20 -10.38 25.12
N PHE A 347 -3.70 -9.90 23.98
CA PHE A 347 -4.66 -10.60 23.13
C PHE A 347 -4.18 -12.00 22.70
N ARG A 348 -2.88 -12.19 22.42
CA ARG A 348 -2.34 -13.50 21.98
C ARG A 348 -2.58 -14.62 23.00
N ASN A 349 -2.67 -14.28 24.28
CA ASN A 349 -2.98 -15.25 25.33
C ASN A 349 -4.41 -15.78 25.17
N PHE A 350 -5.36 -14.92 24.78
CA PHE A 350 -6.75 -15.29 24.49
C PHE A 350 -6.89 -16.01 23.14
N GLN A 351 -6.04 -15.69 22.15
CA GLN A 351 -5.96 -16.45 20.88
C GLN A 351 -5.50 -17.89 21.14
N SER A 352 -4.42 -18.05 21.92
CA SER A 352 -3.91 -19.37 22.35
C SER A 352 -4.95 -20.15 23.17
N PHE A 353 -5.61 -19.49 24.12
CA PHE A 353 -6.67 -20.10 24.95
C PHE A 353 -7.89 -20.54 24.12
N ALA A 354 -8.29 -19.75 23.11
CA ALA A 354 -9.40 -20.08 22.21
C ALA A 354 -9.00 -21.04 21.07
N ALA A 355 -7.77 -21.57 21.07
CA ALA A 355 -7.22 -22.45 20.03
C ALA A 355 -7.27 -21.89 18.60
N VAL A 356 -7.08 -20.57 18.44
CA VAL A 356 -7.02 -19.88 17.14
C VAL A 356 -5.61 -19.36 16.84
N GLU A 357 -5.24 -19.30 15.57
CA GLU A 357 -3.90 -18.85 15.17
C GLU A 357 -3.63 -17.40 15.62
N PRO A 358 -2.38 -17.04 16.00
CA PRO A 358 -2.04 -15.77 16.63
C PRO A 358 -1.97 -14.60 15.63
N HIS A 359 -3.14 -14.23 15.10
CA HIS A 359 -3.30 -13.25 14.04
C HIS A 359 -3.58 -11.82 14.53
N LYS A 360 -3.04 -10.83 13.79
CA LYS A 360 -3.36 -9.41 14.02
C LYS A 360 -4.70 -9.05 13.37
N ILE A 361 -5.54 -8.32 14.10
CA ILE A 361 -6.79 -7.74 13.58
C ILE A 361 -6.48 -6.79 12.42
N LEU A 362 -7.14 -7.03 11.29
CA LEU A 362 -6.95 -6.29 10.05
C LEU A 362 -7.74 -4.97 10.04
N LYS A 363 -7.31 -4.01 9.22
CA LYS A 363 -8.00 -2.72 9.05
C LYS A 363 -9.12 -2.83 8.01
N PRO A 364 -10.37 -2.45 8.33
CA PRO A 364 -11.37 -2.19 7.30
C PRO A 364 -10.90 -1.10 6.31
N SER A 365 -10.66 -1.46 5.06
CA SER A 365 -10.41 -0.49 4.00
C SER A 365 -11.73 0.11 3.50
N GLN A 366 -11.74 1.40 3.18
CA GLN A 366 -12.90 2.08 2.58
C GLN A 366 -12.99 1.87 1.06
N THR A 367 -11.95 1.33 0.40
CA THR A 367 -11.82 1.34 -1.07
C THR A 367 -11.32 0.03 -1.70
N ARG A 368 -11.12 -1.04 -0.91
CA ARG A 368 -10.55 -2.31 -1.39
C ARG A 368 -11.26 -3.52 -0.78
N TRP A 369 -12.29 -4.01 -1.47
CA TRP A 369 -13.21 -5.05 -0.97
C TRP A 369 -12.56 -6.40 -0.65
N LEU A 370 -11.48 -6.76 -1.36
CA LEU A 370 -10.65 -7.94 -1.03
C LEU A 370 -10.17 -7.91 0.44
N SER A 371 -9.90 -6.73 0.99
CA SER A 371 -9.53 -6.57 2.40
C SER A 371 -10.72 -6.56 3.38
N LEU A 372 -11.97 -6.39 2.91
CA LEU A 372 -13.14 -6.52 3.78
C LEU A 372 -13.46 -7.98 4.07
N LEU A 373 -13.45 -8.88 3.08
CA LEU A 373 -13.62 -10.32 3.35
C LEU A 373 -12.58 -10.79 4.37
N ALA A 374 -11.30 -10.50 4.15
CA ALA A 374 -10.23 -10.85 5.09
C ALA A 374 -10.43 -10.24 6.50
N VAL A 375 -11.02 -9.05 6.62
CA VAL A 375 -11.39 -8.45 7.92
C VAL A 375 -12.56 -9.19 8.57
N VAL A 376 -13.58 -9.57 7.80
CA VAL A 376 -14.77 -10.28 8.29
C VAL A 376 -14.39 -11.71 8.71
N GLU A 377 -13.68 -12.45 7.85
CA GLU A 377 -13.10 -13.76 8.15
C GLU A 377 -12.27 -13.72 9.44
N ARG A 378 -11.34 -12.75 9.54
CA ARG A 378 -10.51 -12.57 10.74
C ARG A 378 -11.34 -12.29 12.00
N ILE A 379 -12.47 -11.58 11.89
CA ILE A 379 -13.36 -11.31 13.03
C ILE A 379 -14.19 -12.54 13.40
N VAL A 380 -14.61 -13.37 12.44
CA VAL A 380 -15.34 -14.63 12.69
C VAL A 380 -14.43 -15.70 13.30
N GLU A 381 -13.24 -15.90 12.72
CA GLU A 381 -12.16 -16.75 13.23
C GLU A 381 -11.82 -16.38 14.68
N GLN A 382 -11.55 -15.10 14.93
CA GLN A 382 -11.09 -14.61 16.23
C GLN A 382 -12.25 -14.28 17.20
N TRP A 383 -13.50 -14.61 16.87
CA TRP A 383 -14.69 -14.13 17.59
C TRP A 383 -14.65 -14.44 19.09
N GLU A 384 -14.30 -15.67 19.45
CA GLU A 384 -14.29 -16.10 20.84
C GLU A 384 -13.07 -15.58 21.61
N ALA A 385 -11.89 -15.54 20.98
CA ALA A 385 -10.71 -14.90 21.54
C ALA A 385 -10.97 -13.41 21.84
N LEU A 386 -11.65 -12.71 20.92
CA LEU A 386 -12.09 -11.32 21.09
C LEU A 386 -13.09 -11.20 22.24
N ARG A 387 -14.13 -12.04 22.28
CA ARG A 387 -15.16 -12.03 23.34
C ARG A 387 -14.53 -12.23 24.72
N LEU A 388 -13.66 -13.23 24.88
CA LEU A 388 -12.96 -13.51 26.14
C LEU A 388 -12.00 -12.39 26.55
N PHE A 389 -11.24 -11.83 25.59
CA PHE A 389 -10.38 -10.67 25.84
C PHE A 389 -11.18 -9.46 26.34
N PHE A 390 -12.32 -9.16 25.71
CA PHE A 390 -13.15 -8.01 26.11
C PHE A 390 -13.91 -8.25 27.42
N ILE A 391 -14.19 -9.51 27.80
CA ILE A 391 -14.65 -9.86 29.15
C ILE A 391 -13.56 -9.47 30.17
N ASP A 392 -12.35 -10.04 30.10
CA ASP A 392 -11.27 -9.70 31.04
C ASP A 392 -10.98 -8.19 31.07
N PHE A 393 -10.87 -7.54 29.91
CA PHE A 393 -10.60 -6.10 29.84
C PHE A 393 -11.67 -5.22 30.52
N THR A 394 -12.91 -5.69 30.62
CA THR A 394 -14.01 -4.96 31.27
C THR A 394 -14.21 -5.35 32.73
N THR A 395 -14.00 -6.62 33.11
CA THR A 395 -14.20 -7.11 34.48
C THR A 395 -12.97 -6.95 35.38
N ASN A 396 -11.76 -7.09 34.84
CA ASN A 396 -10.54 -7.11 35.64
C ASN A 396 -10.10 -5.68 36.02
N ARG A 397 -9.97 -5.46 37.33
CA ARG A 397 -9.67 -4.13 37.92
C ARG A 397 -8.23 -3.68 37.69
N GLU A 398 -7.32 -4.59 37.32
CA GLU A 398 -5.92 -4.28 37.02
C GLU A 398 -5.74 -3.53 35.70
N HIS A 399 -6.70 -3.65 34.77
CA HIS A 399 -6.75 -2.84 33.55
C HIS A 399 -7.08 -1.38 33.87
N ARG A 400 -6.05 -0.61 34.20
CA ARG A 400 -6.08 0.85 34.42
C ARG A 400 -6.29 1.62 33.11
N ALA A 401 -7.42 1.36 32.46
CA ALA A 401 -7.90 2.08 31.29
C ALA A 401 -8.55 3.41 31.70
N LYS A 402 -8.47 4.42 30.83
CA LYS A 402 -9.34 5.61 30.94
C LYS A 402 -10.80 5.20 30.73
N ALA A 403 -11.74 5.96 31.29
CA ALA A 403 -13.18 5.67 31.18
C ALA A 403 -13.65 5.56 29.72
N ASP A 404 -13.16 6.40 28.81
CA ASP A 404 -13.49 6.35 27.37
C ASP A 404 -12.99 5.07 26.68
N VAL A 405 -11.93 4.44 27.18
CA VAL A 405 -11.39 3.18 26.65
C VAL A 405 -12.17 2.00 27.21
N ARG A 406 -12.56 2.04 28.50
CA ARG A 406 -13.41 1.00 29.11
C ARG A 406 -14.83 1.02 28.53
N ASN A 407 -15.44 2.19 28.36
CA ASN A 407 -16.78 2.30 27.76
C ASN A 407 -16.81 1.77 26.32
N ARG A 408 -15.76 2.02 25.52
CA ARG A 408 -15.62 1.41 24.20
C ARG A 408 -15.43 -0.11 24.25
N ALA A 409 -14.67 -0.63 25.22
CA ALA A 409 -14.54 -2.07 25.42
C ALA A 409 -15.89 -2.74 25.80
N VAL A 410 -16.70 -2.09 26.63
CA VAL A 410 -18.06 -2.56 26.98
C VAL A 410 -18.95 -2.58 25.73
N ALA A 411 -19.01 -1.49 24.95
CA ALA A 411 -19.81 -1.43 23.73
C ALA A 411 -19.37 -2.44 22.63
N ILE A 412 -18.08 -2.80 22.59
CA ILE A 412 -17.58 -3.91 21.76
C ILE A 412 -18.04 -5.26 22.32
N LEU A 413 -17.96 -5.47 23.63
CA LEU A 413 -18.38 -6.72 24.28
C LEU A 413 -19.88 -6.99 24.14
N GLU A 414 -20.72 -5.97 24.28
CA GLU A 414 -22.18 -6.06 24.08
C GLU A 414 -22.52 -6.58 22.68
N LYS A 415 -21.84 -6.04 21.65
CA LYS A 415 -22.00 -6.49 20.26
C LYS A 415 -21.42 -7.90 20.04
N LEU A 416 -20.24 -8.22 20.57
CA LEU A 416 -19.63 -9.57 20.46
C LEU A 416 -20.42 -10.66 21.20
N SER A 417 -21.19 -10.28 22.23
CA SER A 417 -22.08 -11.18 22.98
C SER A 417 -23.47 -11.32 22.35
N ASN A 418 -23.79 -10.51 21.34
CA ASN A 418 -25.07 -10.55 20.64
C ASN A 418 -25.00 -11.48 19.42
N GLN A 419 -25.76 -12.57 19.46
CA GLN A 419 -25.80 -13.59 18.41
C GLN A 419 -26.09 -13.04 17.01
N PHE A 420 -26.92 -12.00 16.88
CA PHE A 420 -27.26 -11.41 15.59
C PHE A 420 -26.05 -10.77 14.90
N TYR A 421 -25.12 -10.18 15.68
CA TYR A 421 -23.87 -9.67 15.10
C TYR A 421 -23.01 -10.81 14.55
N LYS A 422 -22.91 -11.94 15.25
CA LYS A 422 -22.19 -13.11 14.73
C LYS A 422 -22.83 -13.63 13.44
N LEU A 423 -24.16 -13.69 13.38
CA LEU A 423 -24.91 -14.05 12.17
C LEU A 423 -24.65 -13.08 11.00
N TYR A 424 -24.66 -11.76 11.21
CA TYR A 424 -24.33 -10.80 10.14
C TYR A 424 -22.89 -10.96 9.62
N PHE A 425 -21.92 -11.21 10.51
CA PHE A 425 -20.54 -11.50 10.09
C PHE A 425 -20.42 -12.84 9.35
N SER A 426 -21.15 -13.88 9.77
CA SER A 426 -21.21 -15.17 9.04
C SER A 426 -21.86 -15.03 7.66
N PHE A 427 -22.96 -14.29 7.55
CA PHE A 427 -23.59 -13.95 6.26
C PHE A 427 -22.64 -13.20 5.32
N LEU A 428 -21.80 -12.32 5.87
CA LEU A 428 -20.75 -11.65 5.11
C LEU A 428 -19.65 -12.62 4.65
N VAL A 429 -19.15 -13.54 5.51
CA VAL A 429 -18.20 -14.61 5.06
C VAL A 429 -18.79 -15.42 3.91
N TRP A 430 -20.09 -15.72 3.93
CA TRP A 430 -20.77 -16.47 2.86
C TRP A 430 -21.04 -15.65 1.59
N SER A 431 -21.29 -14.33 1.69
CA SER A 431 -21.72 -13.47 0.58
C SER A 431 -20.57 -12.76 -0.16
N LEU A 432 -19.52 -12.36 0.55
CA LEU A 432 -18.40 -11.60 0.00
C LEU A 432 -17.50 -12.40 -0.99
N PRO A 433 -17.33 -13.73 -0.89
CA PRO A 433 -16.47 -14.51 -1.79
C PRO A 433 -16.84 -14.41 -3.27
N ILE A 434 -18.13 -14.28 -3.62
CA ILE A 434 -18.59 -14.13 -5.03
C ILE A 434 -17.88 -12.95 -5.70
N PHE A 435 -17.93 -11.80 -5.02
CA PHE A 435 -17.36 -10.55 -5.50
C PHE A 435 -15.84 -10.60 -5.50
N ASN A 436 -15.22 -11.33 -4.56
CA ASN A 436 -13.76 -11.51 -4.54
C ASN A 436 -13.26 -12.42 -5.66
N LYS A 437 -13.95 -13.54 -5.94
CA LYS A 437 -13.69 -14.42 -7.10
C LYS A 437 -13.76 -13.64 -8.41
N PHE A 438 -14.81 -12.82 -8.60
CA PHE A 438 -14.92 -11.91 -9.75
C PHE A 438 -13.80 -10.86 -9.80
N ASN A 439 -13.49 -10.22 -8.67
CA ASN A 439 -12.44 -9.20 -8.58
C ASN A 439 -11.04 -9.75 -8.88
N LEU A 440 -10.73 -10.99 -8.48
CA LEU A 440 -9.42 -11.63 -8.72
C LEU A 440 -9.20 -11.92 -10.21
N GLU A 441 -10.21 -12.40 -10.93
CA GLU A 441 -10.15 -12.60 -12.39
C GLU A 441 -9.77 -11.29 -13.12
N PHE A 442 -10.50 -10.20 -12.83
CA PHE A 442 -10.31 -8.90 -13.50
C PHE A 442 -9.19 -8.02 -12.93
N GLN A 443 -8.55 -8.44 -11.84
CA GLN A 443 -7.30 -7.84 -11.35
C GLN A 443 -6.06 -8.64 -11.75
N SER A 444 -6.22 -9.80 -12.40
CA SER A 444 -5.10 -10.58 -12.92
C SER A 444 -4.38 -9.86 -14.08
N GLU A 445 -3.11 -10.20 -14.31
CA GLU A 445 -2.33 -9.68 -15.44
C GLU A 445 -2.75 -10.28 -16.79
N LYS A 446 -3.65 -11.28 -16.79
CA LYS A 446 -4.12 -12.00 -17.98
C LYS A 446 -5.06 -11.15 -18.85
N VAL A 447 -5.20 -11.51 -20.13
CA VAL A 447 -6.01 -10.78 -21.12
C VAL A 447 -7.50 -11.18 -21.05
N VAL A 448 -8.12 -10.97 -19.89
CA VAL A 448 -9.47 -11.49 -19.56
C VAL A 448 -10.66 -10.73 -20.20
N VAL A 449 -10.43 -9.75 -21.08
CA VAL A 449 -11.51 -8.91 -21.67
C VAL A 449 -12.55 -9.72 -22.46
N HIS A 450 -12.14 -10.82 -23.09
CA HIS A 450 -13.04 -11.74 -23.81
C HIS A 450 -14.02 -12.46 -22.87
N ASN A 451 -13.62 -12.73 -21.62
CA ASN A 451 -14.46 -13.36 -20.60
C ASN A 451 -15.42 -12.37 -19.92
N LEU A 452 -15.34 -11.06 -20.21
CA LEU A 452 -16.02 -10.04 -19.39
C LEU A 452 -17.54 -10.23 -19.31
N HIS A 453 -18.20 -10.41 -20.44
CA HIS A 453 -19.65 -10.64 -20.48
C HIS A 453 -20.03 -11.94 -19.76
N VAL A 454 -19.27 -13.03 -20.00
CA VAL A 454 -19.51 -14.35 -19.38
C VAL A 454 -19.39 -14.27 -17.87
N LYS A 455 -18.32 -13.66 -17.34
CA LYS A 455 -18.07 -13.55 -15.89
C LYS A 455 -19.04 -12.59 -15.19
N ILE A 456 -19.55 -11.56 -15.87
CA ILE A 456 -20.65 -10.73 -15.35
C ILE A 456 -21.94 -11.55 -15.26
N ARG A 457 -22.28 -12.35 -16.28
CA ARG A 457 -23.44 -13.25 -16.23
C ARG A 457 -23.29 -14.32 -15.14
N GLU A 458 -22.11 -14.92 -14.98
CA GLU A 458 -21.79 -15.84 -13.87
C GLU A 458 -22.02 -15.18 -12.51
N LEU A 459 -21.43 -14.01 -12.26
CA LEU A 459 -21.57 -13.25 -11.01
C LEU A 459 -23.05 -12.99 -10.69
N TYR A 460 -23.82 -12.48 -11.65
CA TYR A 460 -25.23 -12.16 -11.42
C TYR A 460 -26.08 -13.43 -11.23
N THR A 461 -25.80 -14.50 -11.98
CA THR A 461 -26.46 -15.80 -11.80
C THR A 461 -26.16 -16.42 -10.43
N GLU A 462 -24.92 -16.34 -9.94
CA GLU A 462 -24.53 -16.85 -8.61
C GLU A 462 -25.19 -16.03 -7.48
N ILE A 463 -25.46 -14.74 -7.69
CA ILE A 463 -26.24 -13.90 -6.77
C ILE A 463 -27.73 -14.29 -6.79
N LEU A 464 -28.33 -14.48 -7.97
CA LEU A 464 -29.75 -14.83 -8.12
C LEU A 464 -30.07 -16.22 -7.54
N LEU A 465 -29.23 -17.23 -7.80
CA LEU A 465 -29.39 -18.61 -7.32
C LEU A 465 -29.29 -18.77 -5.80
N ARG A 466 -28.94 -17.72 -5.05
CA ARG A 466 -28.88 -17.72 -3.58
C ARG A 466 -30.21 -17.45 -2.89
N TYR A 467 -31.21 -16.94 -3.61
CA TYR A 467 -32.54 -16.62 -3.06
C TYR A 467 -33.71 -16.78 -4.04
N LEU A 468 -33.46 -17.05 -5.32
CA LEU A 468 -34.48 -17.40 -6.31
C LEU A 468 -34.48 -18.89 -6.63
N LYS A 469 -35.66 -19.41 -6.98
CA LYS A 469 -35.86 -20.79 -7.43
C LYS A 469 -35.00 -21.08 -8.66
N ARG A 470 -34.27 -22.20 -8.64
CA ARG A 470 -33.31 -22.57 -9.69
C ARG A 470 -33.97 -22.68 -11.06
N GLU A 471 -35.22 -23.14 -11.10
CA GLU A 471 -36.01 -23.31 -12.32
C GLU A 471 -36.32 -21.98 -12.99
N TYR A 472 -36.58 -20.93 -12.20
CA TYR A 472 -36.82 -19.58 -12.72
C TYR A 472 -35.54 -18.96 -13.28
N VAL A 473 -34.44 -19.04 -12.53
CA VAL A 473 -33.15 -18.45 -12.95
C VAL A 473 -32.56 -19.16 -14.17
N MET A 474 -32.65 -20.49 -14.24
CA MET A 474 -32.04 -21.30 -15.31
C MET A 474 -32.90 -21.44 -16.58
N ARG A 475 -34.16 -20.98 -16.57
CA ARG A 475 -35.07 -21.03 -17.74
C ARG A 475 -35.43 -19.67 -18.32
N SER A 476 -35.22 -18.59 -17.57
CA SER A 476 -35.47 -17.21 -18.02
C SER A 476 -34.22 -16.61 -18.67
N ASN A 477 -34.38 -15.62 -19.55
CA ASN A 477 -33.22 -14.82 -19.95
C ASN A 477 -32.77 -13.96 -18.77
N LEU A 478 -31.45 -13.91 -18.52
CA LEU A 478 -30.86 -13.25 -17.35
C LEU A 478 -31.17 -11.73 -17.29
N GLU A 479 -31.41 -11.11 -18.44
CA GLU A 479 -31.78 -9.70 -18.58
C GLU A 479 -33.27 -9.41 -18.32
N GLU A 480 -34.11 -10.45 -18.29
CA GLU A 480 -35.57 -10.38 -18.13
C GLU A 480 -36.03 -10.84 -16.74
N ILE A 481 -35.12 -11.37 -15.90
CA ILE A 481 -35.42 -11.79 -14.52
C ILE A 481 -35.69 -10.56 -13.66
N ASP A 482 -36.94 -10.41 -13.18
CA ASP A 482 -37.22 -9.56 -12.03
C ASP A 482 -36.86 -10.33 -10.74
N PRO A 483 -35.89 -9.86 -9.93
CA PRO A 483 -35.55 -10.49 -8.65
C PRO A 483 -36.58 -10.26 -7.53
N LYS A 484 -37.57 -9.37 -7.74
CA LYS A 484 -38.55 -8.97 -6.72
C LYS A 484 -39.82 -9.83 -6.71
N ILE A 485 -40.01 -10.72 -7.68
CA ILE A 485 -41.18 -11.60 -7.74
C ILE A 485 -41.11 -12.60 -6.58
N GLN A 486 -41.93 -12.38 -5.55
CA GLN A 486 -41.93 -13.16 -4.31
C GLN A 486 -42.27 -14.64 -4.56
N ASP A 487 -43.17 -14.95 -5.52
CA ASP A 487 -43.48 -16.32 -5.94
C ASP A 487 -42.28 -17.07 -6.55
N CYS A 488 -41.27 -16.33 -7.05
CA CYS A 488 -40.04 -16.89 -7.60
C CYS A 488 -38.90 -16.98 -6.57
N GLN A 489 -39.07 -16.41 -5.37
CA GLN A 489 -38.10 -16.50 -4.29
C GLN A 489 -38.20 -17.84 -3.55
N LEU A 490 -37.09 -18.26 -2.95
CA LEU A 490 -37.03 -19.37 -2.00
C LEU A 490 -37.63 -18.90 -0.66
N PRO A 491 -38.48 -19.70 0.00
CA PRO A 491 -38.89 -19.42 1.38
C PRO A 491 -37.68 -19.32 2.32
N ASP A 492 -37.76 -18.50 3.37
CA ASP A 492 -36.65 -18.27 4.33
C ASP A 492 -36.02 -19.56 4.89
N LYS A 493 -36.84 -20.59 5.12
CA LYS A 493 -36.45 -21.94 5.57
C LYS A 493 -35.66 -22.78 4.56
N GLU A 494 -35.64 -22.38 3.29
CA GLU A 494 -34.95 -23.03 2.17
C GLU A 494 -33.73 -22.20 1.71
N LEU A 495 -33.47 -21.03 2.32
CA LEU A 495 -32.25 -20.26 2.11
C LEU A 495 -31.06 -20.94 2.79
N TYR A 496 -30.14 -21.47 1.98
CA TYR A 496 -29.02 -22.27 2.46
C TYR A 496 -27.78 -21.42 2.79
N PHE A 497 -27.55 -21.19 4.09
CA PHE A 497 -26.43 -20.40 4.62
C PHE A 497 -25.40 -21.27 5.35
N GLY A 498 -24.56 -22.04 4.63
CA GLY A 498 -23.50 -22.83 5.27
C GLY A 498 -22.58 -23.57 4.30
N GLU A 499 -21.54 -24.20 4.85
CA GLU A 499 -20.71 -25.17 4.11
C GLU A 499 -21.37 -26.56 4.14
N PRO A 500 -21.32 -27.35 3.04
CA PRO A 500 -22.01 -28.65 2.94
C PRO A 500 -21.67 -29.65 4.05
N ASP A 501 -20.41 -29.69 4.48
CA ASP A 501 -19.95 -30.58 5.54
C ASP A 501 -20.58 -30.23 6.90
N GLN A 502 -20.66 -28.95 7.25
CA GLN A 502 -21.25 -28.49 8.51
C GLN A 502 -22.74 -28.79 8.60
N PHE A 503 -23.47 -28.70 7.48
CA PHE A 503 -24.88 -29.09 7.38
C PHE A 503 -25.07 -30.60 7.63
N TRP A 504 -24.31 -31.46 6.95
CA TRP A 504 -24.43 -32.90 7.16
C TRP A 504 -23.89 -33.35 8.53
N VAL A 505 -22.90 -32.67 9.11
CA VAL A 505 -22.45 -32.87 10.51
C VAL A 505 -23.53 -32.45 11.54
N HIS A 506 -24.49 -31.62 11.17
CA HIS A 506 -25.67 -31.35 11.99
C HIS A 506 -26.68 -32.51 11.90
N LEU A 507 -27.03 -32.94 10.67
CA LEU A 507 -27.96 -34.05 10.44
C LEU A 507 -27.45 -35.41 10.94
N LEU A 508 -26.14 -35.64 10.97
CA LEU A 508 -25.52 -36.84 11.56
C LEU A 508 -25.82 -37.00 13.07
N LYS A 509 -26.28 -35.93 13.74
CA LYS A 509 -26.68 -35.93 15.16
C LYS A 509 -28.19 -36.11 15.36
N THR A 510 -28.95 -36.29 14.28
CA THR A 510 -30.38 -36.63 14.30
C THR A 510 -30.56 -38.07 13.85
N GLU A 511 -31.35 -38.86 14.58
CA GLU A 511 -31.47 -40.30 14.34
C GLU A 511 -32.06 -40.59 12.94
N ASP A 512 -33.09 -39.84 12.55
CA ASP A 512 -33.86 -39.98 11.30
C ASP A 512 -33.04 -39.93 9.99
N PHE A 513 -31.88 -39.26 10.00
CA PHE A 513 -31.08 -39.00 8.80
C PHE A 513 -29.60 -39.41 8.93
N SER A 514 -29.26 -40.15 9.98
CA SER A 514 -27.89 -40.54 10.32
C SER A 514 -27.13 -41.25 9.17
N ASP A 515 -27.72 -42.29 8.56
CA ASP A 515 -27.12 -43.01 7.42
C ASP A 515 -26.92 -42.11 6.18
N LEU A 516 -27.91 -41.27 5.87
CA LEU A 516 -27.85 -40.35 4.72
C LEU A 516 -26.77 -39.27 4.93
N ALA A 517 -26.66 -38.75 6.15
CA ALA A 517 -25.61 -37.80 6.52
C ALA A 517 -24.22 -38.45 6.47
N TYR A 518 -24.08 -39.71 6.91
CA TYR A 518 -22.83 -40.46 6.81
C TYR A 518 -22.42 -40.70 5.34
N PHE A 519 -23.37 -41.08 4.48
CA PHE A 519 -23.15 -41.22 3.04
C PHE A 519 -22.75 -39.88 2.39
N ALA A 520 -23.44 -38.79 2.73
CA ALA A 520 -23.16 -37.46 2.19
C ALA A 520 -21.77 -36.94 2.62
N LEU A 521 -21.38 -37.10 3.89
CA LEU A 521 -20.05 -36.75 4.39
C LEU A 521 -18.95 -37.61 3.77
N SER A 522 -19.21 -38.91 3.57
CA SER A 522 -18.30 -39.81 2.85
C SER A 522 -18.12 -39.35 1.40
N THR A 523 -19.19 -38.93 0.73
CA THR A 523 -19.14 -38.39 -0.64
C THR A 523 -18.40 -37.05 -0.70
N LEU A 524 -18.57 -36.17 0.30
CA LEU A 524 -17.85 -34.90 0.40
C LEU A 524 -16.35 -35.06 0.72
N SER A 525 -15.89 -36.25 1.11
CA SER A 525 -14.46 -36.55 1.29
C SER A 525 -13.72 -36.85 -0.03
N LEU A 526 -14.44 -36.95 -1.16
CA LEU A 526 -13.84 -37.21 -2.47
C LEU A 526 -12.98 -36.00 -2.93
N PRO A 527 -11.71 -36.22 -3.32
CA PRO A 527 -10.86 -35.14 -3.83
C PRO A 527 -11.35 -34.69 -5.22
N HIS A 528 -11.45 -33.37 -5.41
CA HIS A 528 -11.81 -32.76 -6.70
C HIS A 528 -10.61 -32.14 -7.43
N ALA A 529 -9.46 -31.98 -6.77
CA ALA A 529 -8.23 -31.44 -7.32
C ALA A 529 -7.00 -31.86 -6.47
N ASN A 530 -5.80 -31.82 -7.06
CA ASN A 530 -4.53 -32.13 -6.37
C ASN A 530 -4.00 -30.98 -5.51
N ALA A 531 -4.72 -29.86 -5.39
CA ALA A 531 -4.32 -28.68 -4.62
C ALA A 531 -4.00 -29.00 -3.14
N ASP A 532 -4.58 -30.05 -2.57
CA ASP A 532 -4.27 -30.51 -1.21
C ASP A 532 -2.85 -31.11 -1.11
N CYS A 533 -2.40 -31.81 -2.15
CA CYS A 533 -1.03 -32.26 -2.29
C CYS A 533 -0.07 -31.09 -2.51
N GLU A 534 -0.44 -30.09 -3.32
CA GLU A 534 0.35 -28.86 -3.52
C GLU A 534 0.52 -28.05 -2.22
N ARG A 535 -0.52 -27.98 -1.38
CA ARG A 535 -0.44 -27.40 -0.03
C ARG A 535 0.48 -28.22 0.89
N VAL A 536 0.59 -29.54 0.71
CA VAL A 536 1.58 -30.37 1.42
C VAL A 536 3.01 -30.16 0.86
N PHE A 537 3.20 -30.10 -0.46
CA PHE A 537 4.51 -29.77 -1.05
C PHE A 537 4.99 -28.36 -0.64
N SER A 538 4.07 -27.41 -0.49
CA SER A 538 4.36 -26.09 0.10
C SER A 538 4.87 -26.17 1.54
N LYS A 539 4.33 -27.08 2.37
CA LYS A 539 4.89 -27.39 3.71
C LYS A 539 6.28 -28.06 3.59
N VAL A 540 6.48 -28.95 2.62
CA VAL A 540 7.80 -29.57 2.38
C VAL A 540 8.86 -28.52 2.01
N ASN A 541 8.51 -27.50 1.22
CA ASN A 541 9.40 -26.38 0.90
C ASN A 541 9.80 -25.55 2.13
N LEU A 542 8.95 -25.45 3.15
CA LEU A 542 9.29 -24.83 4.43
C LEU A 542 10.19 -25.72 5.30
N LEU A 543 10.18 -27.05 5.09
CA LEU A 543 11.01 -28.03 5.82
C LEU A 543 12.39 -28.25 5.16
N LYS A 544 12.47 -28.36 3.83
CA LYS A 544 13.71 -28.45 3.02
C LYS A 544 14.28 -27.05 2.74
N THR A 545 14.86 -26.40 3.74
CA THR A 545 15.54 -25.11 3.54
C THR A 545 16.94 -25.29 2.93
N LYS A 546 17.58 -24.21 2.44
CA LYS A 546 18.99 -24.24 1.96
C LYS A 546 20.01 -24.70 3.01
N LEU A 547 19.65 -24.71 4.30
CA LEU A 547 20.48 -25.21 5.41
C LEU A 547 20.09 -26.65 5.85
N ARG A 548 19.00 -27.20 5.31
CA ARG A 548 18.45 -28.53 5.63
C ARG A 548 17.95 -29.21 4.34
N ASN A 549 18.84 -29.29 3.34
CA ASN A 549 18.51 -29.71 1.98
C ASN A 549 18.44 -31.24 1.79
N LYS A 550 19.26 -32.01 2.51
CA LYS A 550 19.22 -33.48 2.51
C LYS A 550 18.27 -34.00 3.59
N LEU A 551 17.05 -34.32 3.18
CA LEU A 551 16.06 -35.03 4.00
C LEU A 551 15.47 -36.17 3.18
N ILE A 552 15.74 -37.39 3.63
CA ILE A 552 15.15 -38.62 3.09
C ILE A 552 13.62 -38.60 3.24
N VAL A 553 12.92 -39.25 2.31
CA VAL A 553 11.44 -39.27 2.24
C VAL A 553 10.80 -39.61 3.60
N GLU A 554 11.30 -40.63 4.28
CA GLU A 554 10.78 -41.09 5.59
C GLU A 554 10.84 -40.01 6.68
N THR A 555 11.94 -39.24 6.74
CA THR A 555 12.10 -38.16 7.71
C THR A 555 11.13 -37.01 7.42
N VAL A 556 10.90 -36.69 6.15
CA VAL A 556 9.92 -35.66 5.75
C VAL A 556 8.50 -36.12 6.08
N ASN A 557 8.15 -37.36 5.73
CA ASN A 557 6.85 -37.97 5.97
C ASN A 557 6.54 -38.03 7.49
N GLY A 558 7.47 -38.56 8.29
CA GLY A 558 7.34 -38.59 9.75
C GLY A 558 7.20 -37.21 10.38
N THR A 559 7.91 -36.19 9.86
CA THR A 559 7.76 -34.80 10.32
C THR A 559 6.36 -34.24 10.00
N LEU A 560 5.84 -34.49 8.79
CA LEU A 560 4.50 -34.05 8.38
C LEU A 560 3.40 -34.75 9.18
N LEU A 561 3.49 -36.08 9.35
CA LEU A 561 2.52 -36.87 10.09
C LEU A 561 2.50 -36.49 11.58
N ALA A 562 3.65 -36.21 12.19
CA ALA A 562 3.70 -35.68 13.56
C ALA A 562 3.07 -34.27 13.68
N ALA A 563 3.30 -33.41 12.68
CA ALA A 563 2.72 -32.06 12.63
C ALA A 563 1.20 -32.04 12.41
N GLU A 564 0.63 -33.04 11.73
CA GLU A 564 -0.82 -33.21 11.63
C GLU A 564 -1.40 -33.94 12.86
N ALA A 565 -0.70 -34.92 13.44
CA ALA A 565 -1.13 -35.63 14.65
C ALA A 565 -1.29 -34.71 15.87
N THR A 566 -0.40 -33.71 16.02
CA THR A 566 -0.49 -32.71 17.12
C THR A 566 -1.72 -31.80 17.05
N LYS A 567 -2.52 -31.86 15.97
CA LYS A 567 -3.79 -31.11 15.84
C LYS A 567 -5.01 -31.87 16.36
N GLY A 568 -4.86 -33.16 16.67
CA GLY A 568 -5.94 -34.00 17.21
C GLY A 568 -7.15 -34.17 16.27
N PRO A 569 -8.23 -34.84 16.75
CA PRO A 569 -9.37 -35.23 15.91
C PRO A 569 -10.17 -34.07 15.32
N LYS A 570 -10.18 -32.91 15.99
CA LYS A 570 -10.89 -31.69 15.56
C LYS A 570 -10.05 -30.78 14.66
N ARG A 571 -8.75 -31.07 14.48
CA ARG A 571 -7.76 -30.27 13.74
C ARG A 571 -7.51 -28.83 14.27
N ASP A 572 -8.00 -28.53 15.48
CA ASP A 572 -7.80 -27.27 16.23
C ASP A 572 -6.66 -27.35 17.28
N GLY A 573 -6.12 -28.54 17.53
CA GLY A 573 -5.07 -28.78 18.50
C GLY A 573 -3.69 -28.22 18.10
N ASN A 574 -2.79 -28.21 19.07
CA ASN A 574 -1.38 -27.87 18.88
C ASN A 574 -0.52 -28.64 19.91
N CYS A 575 0.80 -28.50 19.84
CA CYS A 575 1.74 -29.23 20.70
C CYS A 575 1.61 -28.97 22.22
N ILE A 576 0.86 -27.96 22.67
CA ILE A 576 0.57 -27.71 24.09
C ILE A 576 -0.65 -28.54 24.54
N ASN A 577 -1.64 -28.71 23.66
CA ASN A 577 -2.92 -29.36 23.94
C ASN A 577 -2.99 -30.81 23.39
N PHE A 578 -1.88 -31.32 22.87
CA PHE A 578 -1.79 -32.66 22.30
C PHE A 578 -1.53 -33.72 23.39
N GLU A 579 -2.54 -34.55 23.66
CA GLU A 579 -2.38 -35.76 24.47
C GLU A 579 -1.96 -36.95 23.59
N PRO A 580 -0.80 -37.59 23.84
CA PRO A 580 -0.38 -38.77 23.09
C PRO A 580 -1.34 -39.95 23.28
N THR A 581 -1.61 -40.69 22.20
CA THR A 581 -2.47 -41.88 22.27
C THR A 581 -1.77 -43.04 22.99
N LYS A 582 -2.55 -44.01 23.49
CA LYS A 582 -2.01 -45.25 24.07
C LYS A 582 -1.06 -46.00 23.12
N GLU A 583 -1.35 -45.95 21.81
CA GLU A 583 -0.49 -46.51 20.76
C GLU A 583 0.85 -45.76 20.67
N MET A 584 0.85 -44.43 20.73
CA MET A 584 2.07 -43.61 20.74
C MET A 584 2.93 -43.89 21.97
N TYR A 585 2.32 -44.05 23.16
CA TYR A 585 3.04 -44.50 24.35
C TYR A 585 3.63 -45.91 24.20
N SER A 586 2.87 -46.86 23.62
CA SER A 586 3.37 -48.23 23.38
C SER A 586 4.56 -48.30 22.42
N ARG A 587 4.66 -47.32 21.50
CA ARG A 587 5.76 -47.21 20.54
C ARG A 587 7.02 -46.54 21.11
N MET A 588 6.98 -45.98 22.31
CA MET A 588 8.12 -45.30 22.95
C MET A 588 9.15 -46.31 23.54
N THR A 589 9.57 -47.27 22.72
CA THR A 589 10.54 -48.30 23.08
C THR A 589 11.86 -48.12 22.32
N LYS A 590 12.95 -48.62 22.89
CA LYS A 590 14.31 -48.46 22.31
C LYS A 590 14.38 -48.96 20.86
N ASP A 591 13.79 -50.11 20.58
CA ASP A 591 13.88 -50.77 19.28
C ASP A 591 13.02 -50.11 18.20
N ASN A 592 12.00 -49.32 18.58
CA ASN A 592 11.19 -48.51 17.67
C ASN A 592 11.79 -47.11 17.44
N LEU A 593 12.53 -46.57 18.42
CA LEU A 593 13.15 -45.23 18.34
C LEU A 593 14.51 -45.25 17.63
N TYR A 594 15.21 -46.38 17.67
CA TYR A 594 16.51 -46.58 17.05
C TYR A 594 16.45 -47.86 16.22
N ASP A 595 16.18 -47.73 14.91
CA ASP A 595 16.08 -48.88 14.01
C ASP A 595 17.45 -49.53 13.81
N LEU A 596 17.77 -50.48 14.70
CA LEU A 596 19.02 -51.23 14.72
C LEU A 596 19.07 -52.36 13.68
N LYS A 597 18.04 -52.50 12.81
CA LYS A 597 17.91 -53.64 11.89
C LYS A 597 17.89 -53.27 10.41
N LYS A 598 17.62 -52.01 10.02
CA LYS A 598 17.84 -51.53 8.65
C LYS A 598 19.21 -50.86 8.45
N LYS A 599 20.23 -51.68 8.23
CA LYS A 599 21.22 -51.37 7.17
C LYS A 599 20.76 -52.07 5.89
N ASP A 600 21.22 -51.55 4.76
CA ASP A 600 20.96 -52.06 3.42
C ASP A 600 19.48 -51.92 2.97
N ASP A 601 19.05 -50.67 2.84
CA ASP A 601 17.97 -50.26 1.92
C ASP A 601 18.34 -48.91 1.29
N VAL A 602 17.90 -48.64 0.06
CA VAL A 602 18.36 -47.45 -0.70
C VAL A 602 17.62 -46.19 -0.22
N SER A 603 18.35 -45.23 0.33
CA SER A 603 17.80 -43.94 0.74
C SER A 603 17.50 -43.05 -0.48
N GLU A 604 16.29 -43.12 -1.01
CA GLU A 604 15.81 -42.13 -1.98
C GLU A 604 15.64 -40.76 -1.29
N ASP A 605 16.59 -39.85 -1.55
CA ASP A 605 16.43 -38.42 -1.28
C ASP A 605 15.27 -37.87 -2.13
N VAL A 606 14.40 -37.04 -1.56
CA VAL A 606 13.26 -36.43 -2.27
C VAL A 606 13.78 -35.67 -3.51
N PRO A 607 13.48 -36.11 -4.76
CA PRO A 607 14.10 -35.55 -5.95
C PRO A 607 13.75 -34.08 -6.14
N ASP A 608 14.73 -33.27 -6.56
CA ASP A 608 14.52 -31.84 -6.81
C ASP A 608 13.60 -31.56 -8.01
N ILE A 609 13.19 -32.60 -8.76
CA ILE A 609 12.27 -32.54 -9.89
C ILE A 609 10.83 -32.18 -9.45
N LEU A 610 10.44 -32.47 -8.21
CA LEU A 610 9.14 -32.08 -7.63
C LEU A 610 8.98 -30.57 -7.41
N PHE A 611 10.01 -29.76 -7.73
CA PHE A 611 10.04 -28.32 -7.46
C PHE A 611 10.38 -27.48 -8.70
N ARG A 612 10.16 -28.02 -9.90
CA ARG A 612 9.93 -27.18 -11.09
C ARG A 612 8.44 -26.88 -11.18
N ASP A 613 8.13 -25.64 -11.57
CA ASP A 613 6.77 -25.27 -11.95
C ASP A 613 6.28 -26.22 -13.05
N ILE A 614 5.19 -26.94 -12.78
CA ILE A 614 4.57 -27.80 -13.78
C ILE A 614 3.61 -26.92 -14.58
N ASP A 615 4.13 -26.29 -15.62
CA ASP A 615 3.32 -25.70 -16.69
C ASP A 615 2.47 -26.81 -17.32
N PHE A 616 1.19 -26.89 -16.93
CA PHE A 616 0.16 -27.62 -17.65
C PHE A 616 -0.46 -26.69 -18.71
N GLU A 617 -0.60 -27.20 -19.94
CA GLU A 617 -1.27 -26.53 -21.07
C GLU A 617 -2.79 -26.38 -20.87
#